data_AF-A0A6S6RM19-F1
#
_entry.id   AF-A0A6S6RM19-F1
#
_cell.length_a   1.000
_cell.length_b   1.000
_cell.length_c   1.000
_cell.angle_alpha   90.00
_cell.angle_beta   90.00
_cell.angle_gamma   90.00
#
_symmetry.space_group_name_H-M   'P 1'
#
loop_
_entity.id
_entity.type
_entity.pdbx_description
1 polymer ?
#
loop_
_entity_poly.entity_id
_entity_poly.type
_entity_poly.pdbx_seq_one_letter_code
_entity_poly.pdbx_strand_id
1 'polypeptide(L)'
;MSSKLSRLAIGLLTTIGLSAKNAILIVEFAKDLMEKEGKGLIEATLDAVRMRLQPILMTSLVFMLGVLQLVISNGTSSGAQNSVGTGVLG
;
A
#
# COMPACT_ATOMS: atom_id res chain seq x y z
N MET A 1 0.21 26.04 -10.96
CA MET A 1 1.27 25.11 -10.51
C MET A 1 1.00 24.55 -9.10
N SER A 2 0.70 25.40 -8.11
CA SER A 2 0.44 25.00 -6.70
C SER A 2 -0.62 23.88 -6.52
N SER A 3 -1.71 23.89 -7.27
CA SER A 3 -2.80 22.89 -7.14
C SER A 3 -2.50 21.52 -7.75
N LYS A 4 -1.47 21.35 -8.58
CA LYS A 4 -1.04 20.02 -9.06
C LYS A 4 -0.16 19.32 -8.02
N LEU A 5 0.69 20.09 -7.33
CA LEU A 5 1.58 19.57 -6.29
C LEU A 5 0.81 19.03 -5.07
N SER A 6 -0.25 19.73 -4.64
CA SER A 6 -1.03 19.27 -3.48
C SER A 6 -1.74 17.94 -3.73
N ARG A 7 -2.16 17.66 -4.98
CA ARG A 7 -2.82 16.39 -5.35
C ARG A 7 -1.85 15.22 -5.37
N LEU A 8 -0.63 15.42 -5.84
CA LEU A 8 0.44 14.41 -5.80
C LEU A 8 0.82 14.09 -4.34
N ALA A 9 0.92 15.11 -3.49
CA ALA A 9 1.21 14.93 -2.07
C ALA A 9 0.14 14.10 -1.34
N ILE A 10 -1.15 14.29 -1.67
CA ILE A 10 -2.24 13.48 -1.10
C ILE A 10 -2.17 12.02 -1.57
N GLY A 11 -1.85 11.79 -2.85
CA GLY A 11 -1.64 10.45 -3.41
C GLY A 11 -0.49 9.71 -2.73
N LEU A 12 0.67 10.38 -2.60
CA LEU A 12 1.85 9.89 -1.89
C LEU A 12 1.57 9.62 -0.40
N LEU A 13 0.85 10.51 0.28
CA LEU A 13 0.49 10.30 1.68
C LEU A 13 -0.36 9.04 1.87
N THR A 14 -1.27 8.78 0.92
CA THR A 14 -2.16 7.61 0.95
C THR A 14 -1.37 6.31 0.71
N THR A 15 -0.43 6.29 -0.24
CA THR A 15 0.42 5.11 -0.49
C THR A 15 1.37 4.83 0.66
N ILE A 16 1.95 5.86 1.26
CA ILE A 16 2.79 5.73 2.46
C ILE A 16 1.97 5.11 3.61
N GLY A 17 0.76 5.60 3.86
CA GLY A 17 -0.12 5.07 4.91
C GLY A 17 -0.50 3.60 4.67
N LEU A 18 -0.84 3.23 3.43
CA LEU A 18 -1.15 1.85 3.06
C LEU A 18 0.06 0.92 3.26
N SER A 19 1.25 1.37 2.84
CA SER A 19 2.50 0.62 3.01
C SER A 19 2.85 0.47 4.49
N ALA A 20 2.73 1.54 5.28
CA ALA A 20 3.01 1.52 6.72
C ALA A 20 2.07 0.57 7.47
N LYS A 21 0.77 0.57 7.14
CA LYS A 21 -0.21 -0.37 7.72
C LYS A 21 0.16 -1.82 7.41
N ASN A 22 0.61 -2.12 6.20
CA ASN A 22 1.01 -3.48 5.83
C ASN A 22 2.32 -3.90 6.53
N ALA A 23 3.28 -2.97 6.67
CA ALA A 23 4.55 -3.22 7.34
C ALA A 23 4.40 -3.43 8.85
N ILE A 24 3.66 -2.56 9.54
CA ILE A 24 3.47 -2.66 11.00
C ILE A 24 2.81 -3.99 11.38
N LEU A 25 1.87 -4.46 10.55
CA LEU A 25 1.16 -5.71 10.75
C LEU A 25 2.04 -6.95 10.66
N ILE A 26 3.08 -6.94 9.81
CA ILE A 26 4.06 -8.02 9.75
C ILE A 26 4.96 -7.98 10.98
N VAL A 27 5.46 -6.79 11.33
CA VAL A 27 6.39 -6.61 12.46
C VAL A 27 5.74 -6.97 13.78
N GLU A 28 4.51 -6.52 14.01
CA GLU A 28 3.73 -6.82 15.21
C GLU A 28 3.49 -8.33 15.33
N PHE A 29 3.14 -9.00 14.22
CA PHE A 29 2.89 -10.43 14.21
C PHE A 29 4.17 -11.27 14.42
N ALA A 30 5.28 -10.85 13.82
CA ALA A 30 6.58 -11.49 14.04
C ALA A 30 7.02 -11.33 15.50
N LYS A 31 6.83 -10.15 16.09
CA LYS A 31 7.13 -9.89 17.50
C LYS A 31 6.24 -10.73 18.42
N ASP A 32 4.96 -10.85 18.11
CA ASP A 32 4.02 -11.71 18.84
C ASP A 32 4.44 -13.18 18.81
N LEU A 33 4.86 -13.71 17.65
CA LEU A 33 5.38 -15.07 17.51
C LEU A 33 6.67 -15.29 18.31
N MET A 34 7.56 -14.28 18.36
CA MET A 34 8.77 -14.35 19.17
C MET A 34 8.47 -14.33 20.68
N GLU A 35 7.59 -13.44 21.14
CA GLU A 35 7.28 -13.26 22.56
C GLU A 35 6.38 -14.37 23.12
N LYS A 36 5.40 -14.86 22.35
CA LYS A 36 4.41 -15.84 22.82
C LYS A 36 4.80 -17.28 22.53
N GLU A 37 5.42 -17.55 21.38
CA GLU A 37 5.81 -18.91 20.98
C GLU A 37 7.31 -19.18 21.16
N GLY A 38 8.11 -18.17 21.52
CA GLY A 38 9.56 -18.31 21.71
C GLY A 38 10.34 -18.60 20.42
N LYS A 39 9.73 -18.35 19.25
CA LYS A 39 10.34 -18.62 17.95
C LYS A 39 11.56 -17.73 17.69
N GLY A 40 12.55 -18.27 16.98
CA GLY A 40 13.71 -17.50 16.54
C GLY A 40 13.31 -16.40 15.54
N LEU A 41 14.09 -15.30 15.51
CA LEU A 41 13.82 -14.11 14.68
C LEU A 41 13.45 -14.44 13.22
N ILE A 42 14.23 -15.33 12.59
CA ILE A 42 14.05 -15.69 11.18
C ILE A 42 12.76 -16.51 10.97
N GLU A 43 12.48 -17.45 11.86
CA GLU A 43 11.30 -18.32 11.80
C GLU A 43 10.01 -17.52 12.03
N ALA A 44 9.99 -16.68 13.06
CA ALA A 44 8.86 -15.79 13.35
C ALA A 44 8.58 -14.81 12.20
N THR A 45 9.63 -14.27 11.57
CA THR A 45 9.48 -13.37 10.42
C THR A 45 8.92 -14.11 9.20
N LEU A 46 9.40 -15.33 8.91
CA LEU A 46 8.91 -16.14 7.80
C LEU A 46 7.42 -16.50 7.96
N ASP A 47 7.01 -16.89 9.17
CA ASP A 47 5.62 -17.22 9.47
C ASP A 47 4.71 -15.99 9.37
N ALA A 48 5.14 -14.85 9.93
CA ALA A 48 4.41 -13.59 9.84
C ALA A 48 4.22 -13.13 8.38
N VAL A 49 5.28 -13.21 7.57
CA VAL A 49 5.22 -12.86 6.14
C VAL A 49 4.28 -13.81 5.39
N ARG A 50 4.33 -15.13 5.64
CA ARG A 50 3.45 -16.10 4.97
C ARG A 50 1.97 -15.87 5.28
N MET A 51 1.62 -15.59 6.54
CA MET A 51 0.24 -15.28 6.92
C MET A 51 -0.27 -13.99 6.30
N ARG A 52 0.61 -13.02 6.03
CA ARG A 52 0.22 -11.71 5.48
C ARG A 52 0.39 -11.62 3.96
N LEU A 53 1.06 -12.57 3.31
CA LEU A 53 1.30 -12.58 1.86
C LEU A 53 -0.01 -12.52 1.06
N GLN A 54 -0.99 -13.35 1.40
CA GLN A 54 -2.31 -13.35 0.75
C GLN A 54 -3.05 -12.01 0.96
N PRO A 55 -3.21 -11.50 2.19
CA PRO A 55 -3.78 -10.17 2.43
C PRO A 55 -3.08 -9.01 1.71
N ILE A 56 -1.74 -9.01 1.68
CA ILE A 56 -0.96 -7.92 1.06
C ILE A 56 -1.18 -7.94 -0.45
N LEU A 57 -1.08 -9.10 -1.09
CA LEU A 57 -1.36 -9.24 -2.51
C LEU A 57 -2.78 -8.79 -2.86
N MET A 58 -3.78 -9.19 -2.07
CA MET A 58 -5.17 -8.79 -2.30
C MET A 58 -5.35 -7.27 -2.24
N THR A 59 -4.80 -6.61 -1.21
CA THR A 59 -4.92 -5.15 -1.07
C THR A 59 -4.17 -4.38 -2.13
N SER A 60 -2.94 -4.79 -2.47
CA SER A 60 -2.14 -4.17 -3.51
C SER A 60 -2.76 -4.34 -4.91
N LEU A 61 -3.33 -5.50 -5.22
CA LEU A 61 -4.01 -5.75 -6.50
C LEU A 61 -5.29 -4.91 -6.63
N VAL A 62 -6.13 -4.88 -5.60
CA VAL A 62 -7.35 -4.06 -5.59
C VAL A 62 -7.00 -2.57 -5.70
N PHE A 63 -5.95 -2.11 -5.01
CA PHE A 63 -5.48 -0.74 -5.11
C PHE A 63 -4.99 -0.40 -6.52
N MET A 64 -4.12 -1.23 -7.12
CA MET A 64 -3.64 -1.00 -8.49
C MET A 64 -4.78 -0.97 -9.51
N LEU A 65 -5.76 -1.88 -9.41
CA LEU A 65 -6.91 -1.88 -10.31
C LEU A 65 -7.80 -0.65 -10.12
N GLY A 66 -7.98 -0.18 -8.89
CA GLY A 66 -8.71 1.05 -8.60
C GLY A 66 -8.01 2.30 -9.15
N VAL A 67 -6.67 2.37 -9.02
CA VAL A 67 -5.87 3.49 -9.53
C VAL A 67 -5.75 3.44 -11.06
N LEU A 68 -5.73 2.25 -11.67
CA LEU A 68 -5.69 2.09 -13.12
C LEU A 68 -6.89 2.74 -13.82
N GLN A 69 -8.09 2.67 -13.22
CA GLN A 69 -9.28 3.36 -13.75
C GLN A 69 -9.15 4.88 -13.71
N LEU A 70 -8.42 5.45 -12.73
CA LEU A 70 -8.16 6.88 -12.66
C LEU A 70 -7.19 7.36 -13.76
N VAL A 71 -6.26 6.49 -14.16
CA VAL A 71 -5.33 6.76 -15.27
C VAL A 71 -6.03 6.71 -16.64
N ILE A 72 -6.98 5.78 -16.82
CA ILE A 72 -7.67 5.57 -18.10
C ILE A 72 -8.88 6.51 -18.28
N SER A 73 -9.26 7.29 -17.27
CA SER A 73 -10.42 8.18 -17.32
C SER A 73 -10.25 9.33 -18.33
N ASN A 74 -11.19 9.44 -19.29
CA ASN A 74 -11.18 10.40 -20.41
C ASN A 74 -12.27 11.50 -20.31
N GLY A 75 -12.95 11.68 -19.16
CA GLY A 75 -14.02 12.67 -18.98
C GLY A 75 -13.55 14.12 -18.71
N THR A 76 -14.47 15.04 -18.41
CA THR A 76 -14.19 16.47 -18.10
C THR A 76 -13.32 16.70 -16.86
N SER A 77 -13.14 15.69 -16.00
CA SER A 77 -12.23 15.68 -14.84
C SER A 77 -10.98 14.79 -15.03
N SER A 78 -10.74 14.30 -16.26
CA SER A 78 -9.65 13.39 -16.62
C SER A 78 -8.27 13.94 -16.26
N GLY A 79 -8.00 15.22 -16.53
CA GLY A 79 -6.71 15.82 -16.22
C GLY A 79 -6.32 15.76 -14.74
N ALA A 80 -7.30 15.84 -13.82
CA ALA A 80 -7.07 15.72 -12.38
C ALA A 80 -6.92 14.25 -11.94
N GLN A 81 -7.78 13.36 -12.47
CA GLN A 81 -7.76 11.93 -12.14
C GLN A 81 -6.49 11.25 -12.65
N ASN A 82 -6.08 11.57 -13.87
CA ASN A 82 -4.90 10.99 -14.50
C ASN A 82 -3.59 11.49 -13.86
N SER A 83 -3.55 12.75 -13.41
CA SER A 83 -2.41 13.28 -12.64
C SER A 83 -2.21 12.55 -11.30
N VAL A 84 -3.30 12.24 -10.59
CA VAL A 84 -3.24 11.49 -9.33
C VAL A 84 -2.93 10.02 -9.59
N GLY A 85 -3.57 9.41 -10.58
CA GLY A 85 -3.37 8.00 -10.93
C GLY A 85 -1.93 7.70 -11.37
N THR A 86 -1.37 8.54 -12.23
CA THR A 86 0.03 8.40 -12.69
C THR A 86 1.02 8.63 -11.55
N GLY A 87 0.73 9.57 -10.64
CA GLY A 87 1.59 9.84 -9.49
C GLY A 87 1.54 8.79 -8.37
N VAL A 88 0.57 7.87 -8.43
CA VAL A 88 0.40 6.78 -7.47
C VAL A 88 0.87 5.43 -8.05
N LEU A 89 0.75 5.25 -9.38
CA LEU A 89 1.27 4.07 -10.09
C LEU A 89 2.75 4.21 -10.50
N GLY A 90 3.27 5.43 -10.61
CA GLY A 90 4.66 5.73 -10.97
C GLY A 90 5.58 5.95 -9.79
#